data_AF-A0AAV4UZ88-F1
#
_entry.id   AF-A0AAV4UZ88-F1
#
_cell.length_a   1.000
_cell.length_b   1.000
_cell.length_c   1.000
_cell.angle_alpha   90.00
_cell.angle_beta   90.00
_cell.angle_gamma   90.00
#
_symmetry.space_group_name_H-M   'P 1'
#
loop_
_entity.id
_entity.type
_entity.pdbx_description
1 polymer ?
#
loop_
_entity_poly.entity_id
_entity_poly.type
_entity_poly.pdbx_seq_one_letter_code
_entity_poly.pdbx_strand_id
1 'polypeptide(L)'
;MKFSRQGKLIFSTADPVCAAQILNLEKIQETPVSTGVTFENITERFHIFDIPTNLQLSELADEIMNKNDMERICPLCGVNHEGQCQGPEKCILCNGPHSATSKICPRHTLEQKILEFKCRNHLTIGEARRLCTQSSKTHYSDAAKINTTAPNIEEIVNQRVESIVRNITTKMEQQTNLLIEIFQKTIENLVQYLVTVFHQTDLKKSPNRKRQMINLVPPTINPMQWDAGGSNTSN
;
A
#
# COMPACT_ATOMS: atom_id res chain seq x y z
N MET A 1 5.31 16.21 -9.77
CA MET A 1 5.28 15.07 -10.70
C MET A 1 6.61 14.35 -10.63
N LYS A 2 6.64 13.02 -10.55
CA LYS A 2 7.88 12.22 -10.50
C LYS A 2 7.72 10.91 -11.26
N PHE A 3 8.79 10.35 -11.80
CA PHE A 3 8.79 8.99 -12.34
C PHE A 3 9.06 7.98 -11.23
N SER A 4 8.31 6.88 -11.22
CA SER A 4 8.60 5.72 -10.37
C SER A 4 9.75 4.91 -10.96
N ARG A 5 10.41 4.10 -10.12
CA ARG A 5 11.42 3.12 -10.56
C ARG A 5 10.86 2.04 -11.52
N GLN A 6 9.53 1.94 -11.63
CA GLN A 6 8.82 1.05 -12.55
C GLN A 6 8.36 1.75 -13.84
N GLY A 7 8.85 2.97 -14.12
CA GLY A 7 8.47 3.73 -15.31
C GLY A 7 7.06 4.33 -15.28
N LYS A 8 6.43 4.42 -14.11
CA LYS A 8 5.09 5.03 -13.95
C LYS A 8 5.22 6.52 -13.67
N LEU A 9 4.37 7.34 -14.28
CA LEU A 9 4.28 8.77 -13.95
C LEU A 9 3.43 8.94 -12.69
N ILE A 10 3.98 9.58 -11.67
CA ILE A 10 3.30 9.85 -10.40
C ILE A 10 2.99 11.35 -10.33
N PHE A 11 1.70 11.66 -10.24
CA PHE A 11 1.20 12.99 -9.90
C PHE A 11 0.96 13.06 -8.39
N SER A 12 1.28 14.20 -7.79
CA SER A 12 0.97 14.50 -6.40
C SER A 12 0.33 15.87 -6.40
N THR A 13 -0.94 15.91 -5.99
CA THR A 13 -1.72 17.13 -5.87
C THR A 13 -2.46 17.10 -4.55
N ALA A 14 -2.60 18.25 -3.91
CA ALA A 14 -3.43 18.43 -2.72
C ALA A 14 -4.89 18.77 -3.10
N ASP A 15 -5.15 19.10 -4.37
CA ASP A 15 -6.47 19.43 -4.88
C ASP A 15 -7.20 18.16 -5.39
N PRO A 16 -8.35 17.79 -4.81
CA PRO A 16 -9.13 16.63 -5.22
C PRO A 16 -9.72 16.75 -6.63
N VAL A 17 -10.02 17.96 -7.10
CA VAL A 17 -10.57 18.17 -8.45
C VAL A 17 -9.51 17.85 -9.49
N CYS A 18 -8.30 18.37 -9.29
CA CYS A 18 -7.13 18.02 -10.10
C CYS A 18 -6.85 16.50 -10.07
N ALA A 19 -6.97 15.84 -8.91
CA ALA A 19 -6.78 14.39 -8.83
C ALA A 19 -7.83 13.62 -9.65
N ALA A 20 -9.11 14.00 -9.57
CA ALA A 20 -10.19 13.38 -10.34
C ALA A 20 -10.02 13.60 -11.85
N GLN A 21 -9.59 14.80 -12.27
CA GLN A 21 -9.30 15.10 -13.67
C GLN A 21 -8.14 14.25 -14.20
N ILE A 22 -7.09 14.06 -13.41
CA ILE A 22 -5.95 13.21 -13.77
C ILE A 22 -6.39 11.75 -13.92
N LEU A 23 -7.34 11.27 -13.12
CA LEU A 23 -7.89 9.92 -13.25
C LEU A 23 -8.67 9.69 -14.54
N ASN A 24 -9.27 10.74 -15.10
CA ASN A 24 -10.00 10.63 -16.37
C ASN A 24 -9.09 10.73 -17.61
N LEU A 25 -7.76 10.79 -17.46
CA LEU A 25 -6.85 10.81 -18.59
C LEU A 25 -6.79 9.45 -19.28
N GLU A 26 -7.25 9.40 -20.54
CA GLU A 26 -7.17 8.21 -21.39
C GLU A 26 -5.95 8.21 -22.31
N LYS A 27 -5.39 9.38 -22.64
CA LYS A 27 -4.26 9.52 -23.57
C LYS A 27 -3.30 10.64 -23.15
N ILE A 28 -2.01 10.44 -23.44
CA ILE A 28 -0.98 11.48 -23.37
C ILE A 28 -0.18 11.42 -24.68
N GLN A 29 -0.16 12.51 -25.46
CA GLN A 29 0.50 12.57 -26.77
C GLN A 29 0.14 11.36 -27.67
N GLU A 30 -1.16 11.09 -27.83
CA GLU A 30 -1.72 9.95 -28.59
C GLU A 30 -1.40 8.54 -28.05
N THR A 31 -0.61 8.43 -26.98
CA THR A 31 -0.36 7.15 -26.33
C THR A 31 -1.48 6.88 -25.33
N PRO A 32 -2.22 5.75 -25.44
CA PRO A 32 -3.22 5.39 -24.46
C PRO A 32 -2.55 5.15 -23.10
N VAL A 33 -3.09 5.77 -22.06
CA VAL A 33 -2.60 5.64 -20.70
C VAL A 33 -3.69 5.04 -19.81
N SER A 34 -3.27 4.24 -18.83
CA SER A 34 -4.14 3.76 -17.76
C SER A 34 -3.71 4.44 -16.48
N THR A 35 -4.67 5.09 -15.83
CA THR A 35 -4.48 5.82 -14.58
C THR A 35 -5.05 4.97 -13.44
N GLY A 36 -4.41 5.07 -12.27
CA GLY A 36 -4.85 4.37 -11.07
C GLY A 36 -4.46 5.18 -9.85
N VAL A 37 -5.26 5.07 -8.78
CA VAL A 37 -4.96 5.75 -7.52
C VAL A 37 -4.24 4.80 -6.58
N THR A 38 -3.09 5.23 -6.08
CA THR A 38 -2.45 4.61 -4.91
C THR A 38 -2.83 5.40 -3.68
N PHE A 39 -3.79 4.89 -2.92
CA PHE A 39 -4.21 5.45 -1.63
C PHE A 39 -3.35 4.87 -0.50
N GLU A 40 -2.16 5.42 -0.29
CA GLU A 40 -1.38 5.14 0.92
C GLU A 40 -1.78 6.16 2.02
N ASN A 41 -2.26 5.68 3.17
CA ASN A 41 -2.80 6.44 4.33
C ASN A 41 -4.28 6.90 4.29
N ILE A 42 -5.22 5.96 4.14
CA ILE A 42 -6.63 6.20 4.56
C ILE A 42 -6.82 5.79 6.02
N THR A 43 -6.08 6.41 6.93
CA THR A 43 -6.36 6.25 8.36
C THR A 43 -6.53 7.62 8.98
N GLU A 44 -7.79 7.92 9.31
CA GLU A 44 -8.26 8.85 10.34
C GLU A 44 -8.92 10.18 9.90
N ARG A 45 -8.84 10.65 8.65
CA ARG A 45 -9.51 11.90 8.27
C ARG A 45 -10.13 11.83 6.87
N PHE A 46 -11.45 11.78 6.83
CA PHE A 46 -12.21 12.03 5.61
C PHE A 46 -12.41 13.54 5.48
N HIS A 47 -11.97 14.12 4.36
CA HIS A 47 -12.29 15.50 4.02
C HIS A 47 -13.59 15.50 3.23
N ILE A 48 -14.64 16.07 3.80
CA ILE A 48 -15.89 16.34 3.10
C ILE A 48 -15.68 17.67 2.38
N PHE A 49 -15.65 17.63 1.05
CA PHE A 49 -15.60 18.83 0.22
C PHE A 49 -17.01 19.41 0.05
N ASP A 50 -17.10 20.68 -0.35
CA ASP A 50 -18.35 21.40 -0.62
C ASP A 50 -19.29 21.62 0.57
N ILE A 51 -18.76 21.71 1.80
CA ILE A 51 -19.55 22.22 2.94
C ILE A 51 -19.83 23.71 2.70
N PRO A 52 -21.10 24.14 2.60
CA PRO A 52 -21.44 25.55 2.42
C PRO A 52 -20.89 26.37 3.60
N THR A 53 -20.02 27.33 3.33
CA THR A 53 -19.37 28.16 4.38
C THR A 53 -20.35 29.13 5.06
N ASN A 54 -21.57 29.22 4.55
CA ASN A 54 -22.67 30.02 5.10
C ASN A 54 -23.61 29.23 6.02
N LEU A 55 -23.45 27.91 6.18
CA LEU A 55 -24.26 27.09 7.08
C LEU A 55 -23.64 27.06 8.48
N GLN A 56 -24.46 27.19 9.53
CA GLN A 56 -23.94 26.99 10.89
C GLN A 56 -23.62 25.52 11.15
N LEU A 57 -22.54 25.24 11.87
CA LEU A 57 -22.12 23.86 12.23
C LEU A 57 -23.24 23.06 12.92
N SER A 58 -24.10 23.73 13.68
CA SER A 58 -25.27 23.12 14.33
C SER A 58 -26.30 22.65 13.30
N GLU A 59 -26.63 23.47 12.30
CA GLU A 59 -27.60 23.15 11.26
C GLU A 59 -27.11 21.99 10.38
N LEU A 60 -25.83 22.00 10.03
CA LEU A 60 -25.21 20.89 9.29
C LEU A 60 -25.21 19.60 10.11
N ALA A 61 -24.91 19.69 11.41
CA ALA A 61 -24.99 18.53 12.29
C ALA A 61 -26.43 18.00 12.38
N ASP A 62 -27.43 18.87 12.52
CA ASP A 62 -28.85 18.49 12.51
C ASP A 62 -29.26 17.81 11.20
N GLU A 63 -28.84 18.37 10.06
CA GLU A 63 -29.13 17.78 8.74
C GLU A 63 -28.48 16.40 8.57
N ILE A 64 -27.20 16.26 8.92
CA ILE A 64 -26.48 14.98 8.87
C ILE A 64 -27.17 13.96 9.78
N MET A 65 -27.62 14.38 10.96
CA MET A 65 -28.28 13.49 11.88
C MET A 65 -29.64 13.04 11.37
N ASN A 66 -30.47 13.98 10.90
CA ASN A 66 -31.81 13.70 10.38
C ASN A 66 -31.78 12.84 9.11
N LYS A 67 -30.84 13.09 8.20
CA LYS A 67 -30.74 12.33 6.94
C LYS A 67 -30.16 10.92 7.10
N ASN A 68 -29.52 10.63 8.23
CA ASN A 68 -28.91 9.32 8.51
C ASN A 68 -29.59 8.58 9.67
N ASP A 69 -30.79 9.01 10.08
CA ASP A 69 -31.53 8.45 11.22
C ASP A 69 -30.67 8.33 12.49
N MET A 70 -29.75 9.29 12.71
CA MET A 70 -28.86 9.29 13.87
C MET A 70 -29.51 10.03 15.04
N GLU A 71 -29.64 9.35 16.17
CA GLU A 71 -30.20 9.94 17.38
C GLU A 71 -29.15 10.79 18.13
N ARG A 72 -29.54 11.99 18.58
CA ARG A 72 -28.72 12.82 19.47
C ARG A 72 -28.65 12.20 20.85
N ILE A 73 -27.52 11.58 21.18
CA ILE A 73 -27.25 11.06 22.51
C ILE A 73 -26.37 12.03 23.31
N CYS A 74 -26.71 12.25 24.57
CA CYS A 74 -25.88 13.06 25.46
C CYS A 74 -24.50 12.40 25.69
N PRO A 75 -23.39 13.13 25.54
CA PRO A 75 -22.04 12.57 25.74
C PRO A 75 -21.74 12.20 27.20
N LEU A 76 -22.57 12.62 28.16
CA LEU A 76 -22.41 12.31 29.58
C LEU A 76 -23.25 11.10 30.00
N CYS A 77 -24.57 11.15 29.80
CA CYS A 77 -25.50 10.13 30.28
C CYS A 77 -25.96 9.11 29.23
N GLY A 78 -25.68 9.35 27.94
CA GLY A 78 -26.01 8.43 26.84
C GLY A 78 -27.49 8.40 26.46
N VAL A 79 -28.29 9.33 26.98
CA VAL A 79 -29.73 9.46 26.68
C VAL A 79 -29.98 10.71 25.84
N ASN A 80 -30.99 10.67 24.99
CA ASN A 80 -31.45 11.82 24.22
C ASN A 80 -32.21 12.81 25.14
N HIS A 81 -31.69 14.03 25.25
CA HIS A 81 -32.33 15.13 25.97
C HIS A 81 -31.84 16.48 25.45
N GLU A 82 -32.63 17.52 25.67
CA GLU A 82 -32.26 18.91 25.39
C GLU A 82 -31.74 19.61 26.66
N GLY A 83 -30.93 20.66 26.52
CA GLY A 83 -30.41 21.45 27.64
C GLY A 83 -29.27 20.79 28.45
N GLN A 84 -28.98 21.35 29.62
CA GLN A 84 -27.89 20.86 30.49
C GLN A 84 -28.19 19.46 31.03
N CYS A 85 -27.21 18.57 30.96
CA CYS A 85 -27.36 17.20 31.45
C CYS A 85 -27.44 17.18 32.98
N GLN A 86 -28.54 16.64 33.51
CA GLN A 86 -28.74 16.38 34.94
C GLN A 86 -28.66 14.88 35.28
N GLY A 87 -28.50 14.02 34.27
CA GLY A 87 -28.42 12.59 34.44
C GLY A 87 -27.04 12.15 34.97
N PRO A 88 -26.96 11.02 35.68
CA PRO A 88 -25.68 10.45 36.08
C PRO A 88 -24.87 10.06 34.84
N GLU A 89 -23.55 10.25 34.90
CA GLU A 89 -22.65 9.75 33.86
C GLU A 89 -22.77 8.24 33.71
N LYS A 90 -23.01 7.78 32.49
CA LYS A 90 -23.21 6.36 32.20
C LYS A 90 -22.70 6.00 30.81
N CYS A 91 -21.79 5.04 30.76
CA CYS A 91 -21.24 4.57 29.50
C CYS A 91 -22.24 3.75 28.68
N ILE A 92 -22.37 4.05 27.39
CA ILE A 92 -23.24 3.27 26.48
C ILE A 92 -22.69 1.86 26.19
N LEU A 93 -21.37 1.65 26.34
CA LEU A 93 -20.72 0.37 26.01
C LEU A 93 -20.57 -0.57 27.21
N CYS A 94 -20.28 -0.03 28.40
CA CYS A 94 -20.04 -0.84 29.60
C CYS A 94 -21.03 -0.60 30.73
N ASN A 95 -21.92 0.40 30.61
CA ASN A 95 -22.82 0.86 31.67
C ASN A 95 -22.11 1.32 32.97
N GLY A 96 -20.81 1.64 32.90
CA GLY A 96 -20.02 2.12 34.04
C GLY A 96 -20.25 3.60 34.37
N PRO A 97 -19.83 4.05 35.58
CA PRO A 97 -20.04 5.41 36.10
C PRO A 97 -19.01 6.39 35.51
N HIS A 98 -19.09 6.60 34.20
CA HIS A 98 -18.28 7.56 33.47
C HIS A 98 -19.02 7.97 32.19
N SER A 99 -18.62 9.09 31.60
CA SER A 99 -19.17 9.63 30.34
C SER A 99 -19.52 8.54 29.31
N ALA A 100 -20.70 8.71 28.70
CA ALA A 100 -21.23 7.91 27.60
C ALA A 100 -20.20 7.61 26.52
N THR A 101 -19.41 8.62 26.15
CA THR A 101 -18.41 8.57 25.07
C THR A 101 -16.97 8.49 25.59
N SER A 102 -16.76 8.04 26.83
CA SER A 102 -15.42 7.97 27.43
C SER A 102 -14.47 7.05 26.66
N LYS A 103 -13.35 7.61 26.20
CA LYS A 103 -12.25 6.88 25.53
C LYS A 103 -11.45 5.97 26.47
N ILE A 104 -11.57 6.21 27.79
CA ILE A 104 -10.87 5.44 28.84
C ILE A 104 -11.60 4.12 29.13
N CYS A 105 -12.85 3.98 28.67
CA CYS A 105 -13.64 2.77 28.86
C CYS A 105 -12.93 1.53 28.26
N PRO A 106 -12.69 0.47 29.05
CA PRO A 106 -12.05 -0.75 28.55
C PRO A 106 -12.83 -1.41 27.40
N ARG A 107 -14.17 -1.32 27.43
CA ARG A 107 -15.03 -1.79 26.33
C ARG A 107 -14.84 -0.93 25.08
N HIS A 108 -14.73 0.38 25.21
CA HIS A 108 -14.45 1.27 24.08
C HIS A 108 -13.10 0.94 23.44
N THR A 109 -12.05 0.77 24.24
CA THR A 109 -10.73 0.38 23.73
C THR A 109 -10.76 -0.97 23.01
N LEU A 110 -11.53 -1.94 23.53
CA LEU A 110 -11.70 -3.23 22.87
C LEU A 110 -12.45 -3.11 21.54
N GLU A 111 -13.57 -2.37 21.50
CA GLU A 111 -14.33 -2.12 20.27
C GLU A 111 -13.47 -1.43 19.21
N GLN A 112 -12.67 -0.44 19.60
CA GLN A 112 -11.75 0.24 18.70
C GLN A 112 -10.75 -0.74 18.08
N LYS A 113 -10.13 -1.60 18.90
CA LYS A 113 -9.21 -2.66 18.41
C LYS A 113 -9.91 -3.63 17.47
N ILE A 114 -11.15 -4.03 17.75
CA ILE A 114 -11.96 -4.90 16.87
C ILE A 114 -12.23 -4.22 15.53
N LEU A 115 -12.61 -2.94 15.53
CA LEU A 115 -12.89 -2.19 14.31
C LEU A 115 -11.62 -2.00 13.47
N GLU A 116 -10.50 -1.67 14.10
CA GLU A 116 -9.22 -1.59 13.40
C GLU A 116 -8.81 -2.95 12.81
N PHE A 117 -8.95 -4.04 13.57
CA PHE A 117 -8.65 -5.39 13.11
C PHE A 117 -9.57 -5.81 11.95
N LYS A 118 -10.86 -5.50 12.03
CA LYS A 118 -11.84 -5.70 10.97
C LYS A 118 -11.37 -5.01 9.67
N CYS A 119 -11.00 -3.74 9.74
CA CYS A 119 -10.57 -2.96 8.59
C CYS A 119 -9.25 -3.48 7.99
N ARG A 120 -8.26 -3.78 8.83
CA ARG A 120 -6.93 -4.28 8.38
C ARG A 120 -7.01 -5.65 7.71
N ASN A 121 -8.00 -6.47 8.04
CA ASN A 121 -8.12 -7.86 7.56
C ASN A 121 -9.34 -8.08 6.65
N HIS A 122 -10.06 -7.02 6.28
CA HIS A 122 -11.26 -7.09 5.43
C HIS A 122 -12.31 -8.11 5.90
N LEU A 123 -12.53 -8.17 7.22
CA LEU A 123 -13.45 -9.13 7.83
C LEU A 123 -14.84 -8.53 8.07
N THR A 124 -15.83 -9.41 8.29
CA THR A 124 -17.08 -8.98 8.91
C THR A 124 -16.85 -8.61 10.38
N ILE A 125 -17.72 -7.77 10.94
CA ILE A 125 -17.63 -7.38 12.35
C ILE A 125 -17.76 -8.59 13.31
N GLY A 126 -18.57 -9.58 12.93
CA GLY A 126 -18.76 -10.81 13.70
C GLY A 126 -17.50 -11.66 13.75
N GLU A 127 -16.81 -11.81 12.62
CA GLU A 127 -15.54 -12.54 12.53
C GLU A 127 -14.43 -11.84 13.31
N ALA A 128 -14.28 -10.53 13.12
CA ALA A 128 -13.29 -9.74 13.85
C ALA A 128 -13.47 -9.85 15.37
N ARG A 129 -14.72 -9.74 15.84
CA ARG A 129 -15.05 -9.89 17.26
C ARG A 129 -14.73 -11.29 17.78
N ARG A 130 -15.04 -12.34 17.02
CA ARG A 130 -14.74 -13.74 17.39
C ARG A 130 -13.23 -13.94 17.52
N LEU A 131 -12.45 -13.51 16.53
CA LEU A 131 -11.00 -13.68 16.53
C LEU A 131 -10.32 -12.87 17.65
N CYS A 132 -10.72 -11.62 17.86
CA CYS A 132 -10.21 -10.81 18.97
C CYS A 132 -10.57 -11.41 20.34
N THR A 133 -11.79 -11.93 20.50
CA THR A 133 -12.22 -12.55 21.77
C THR A 133 -11.53 -13.90 22.00
N GLN A 134 -11.32 -14.70 20.97
CA GLN A 134 -10.68 -16.01 21.06
C GLN A 134 -9.19 -15.90 21.38
N SER A 135 -8.50 -14.88 20.85
CA SER A 135 -7.13 -14.56 21.25
C SER A 135 -6.98 -14.19 22.73
N SER A 136 -8.07 -13.80 23.40
CA SER A 136 -8.11 -13.42 24.83
C SER A 136 -8.65 -14.50 25.78
N LYS A 137 -9.22 -15.59 25.25
CA LYS A 137 -9.81 -16.68 26.06
C LYS A 137 -9.01 -17.96 25.88
N THR A 138 -7.95 -18.14 26.66
CA THR A 138 -7.43 -19.48 26.96
C THR A 138 -8.28 -20.07 28.08
N HIS A 139 -9.28 -20.91 27.76
CA HIS A 139 -10.04 -21.63 28.79
C HIS A 139 -9.19 -22.79 29.34
N TYR A 140 -9.31 -23.11 30.64
CA TYR A 140 -8.66 -24.28 31.25
C TYR A 140 -9.01 -25.60 30.52
N SER A 141 -10.21 -25.69 29.95
CA SER A 141 -10.64 -26.82 29.11
C SER A 141 -9.92 -26.91 27.76
N ASP A 142 -9.37 -25.79 27.26
CA ASP A 142 -8.51 -25.80 26.08
C ASP A 142 -7.14 -26.36 26.44
N ALA A 143 -6.60 -26.04 27.62
CA ALA A 143 -5.35 -26.62 28.14
C ALA A 143 -5.42 -28.15 28.30
N ALA A 144 -6.57 -28.68 28.75
CA ALA A 144 -6.76 -30.13 28.90
C ALA A 144 -6.90 -30.87 27.55
N LYS A 145 -7.36 -30.20 26.49
CA LYS A 145 -7.45 -30.78 25.13
C LYS A 145 -6.13 -30.76 24.37
N ILE A 146 -5.16 -29.94 24.78
CA ILE A 146 -3.82 -29.87 24.15
C ILE A 146 -3.00 -31.15 24.45
N ASN A 147 -3.35 -31.93 25.47
CA ASN A 147 -2.63 -33.14 25.84
C ASN A 147 -2.93 -34.37 24.96
N THR A 148 -3.65 -34.25 23.83
CA THR A 148 -3.86 -35.38 22.90
C THR A 148 -3.45 -35.11 21.45
N THR A 149 -3.09 -33.88 21.08
CA THR A 149 -2.26 -33.64 19.89
C THR A 149 -1.68 -32.24 20.00
N ALA A 150 -0.51 -32.11 20.65
CA ALA A 150 0.27 -30.89 20.49
C ALA A 150 0.57 -30.77 18.99
N PRO A 151 0.14 -29.69 18.30
CA PRO A 151 0.64 -29.45 16.95
C PRO A 151 2.15 -29.30 17.10
N ASN A 152 2.92 -30.21 16.50
CA ASN A 152 4.36 -30.21 16.62
C ASN A 152 4.85 -28.86 16.08
N ILE A 153 5.27 -27.96 16.97
CA ILE A 153 5.73 -26.61 16.62
C ILE A 153 6.87 -26.72 15.61
N GLU A 154 7.66 -27.79 15.70
CA GLU A 154 8.69 -28.15 14.73
C GLU A 154 8.12 -28.38 13.33
N GLU A 155 7.00 -29.09 13.20
CA GLU A 155 6.31 -29.34 11.92
C GLU A 155 5.81 -28.04 11.29
N ILE A 156 5.20 -27.15 12.08
CA ILE A 156 4.69 -25.85 11.60
C ILE A 156 5.84 -24.95 11.17
N VAL A 157 6.93 -24.91 11.94
CA VAL A 157 8.13 -24.14 11.62
C VAL A 157 8.76 -24.70 10.35
N ASN A 158 8.89 -26.02 10.22
CA ASN A 158 9.44 -26.68 9.04
C ASN A 158 8.61 -26.37 7.79
N GLN A 159 7.27 -26.47 7.86
CA GLN A 159 6.39 -26.11 6.75
C GLN A 159 6.52 -24.64 6.32
N ARG A 160 6.67 -23.72 7.29
CA ARG A 160 6.90 -22.30 6.98
C ARG A 160 8.27 -22.06 6.36
N VAL A 161 9.31 -22.69 6.88
CA VAL A 161 10.67 -22.61 6.34
C VAL A 161 10.70 -23.12 4.90
N GLU A 162 10.11 -24.28 4.63
CA GLU A 162 10.03 -24.82 3.27
C GLU A 162 9.25 -23.91 2.31
N SER A 163 8.15 -23.32 2.77
CA SER A 163 7.36 -22.37 1.97
C SER A 163 8.17 -21.12 1.63
N ILE A 164 8.93 -20.58 2.60
CA ILE A 164 9.81 -19.43 2.39
C ILE A 164 10.91 -19.79 1.38
N VAL A 165 11.58 -20.93 1.56
CA VAL A 165 12.63 -21.40 0.65
C VAL A 165 12.08 -21.56 -0.76
N ARG A 166 10.94 -22.23 -0.95
CA ARG A 166 10.29 -22.37 -2.26
C ARG A 166 9.96 -21.02 -2.90
N ASN A 167 9.43 -20.07 -2.13
CA ASN A 167 9.13 -18.73 -2.65
C ASN A 167 10.38 -17.94 -3.05
N ILE A 168 11.49 -18.11 -2.32
CA ILE A 168 12.77 -17.48 -2.68
C ILE A 168 13.32 -18.12 -3.96
N THR A 169 13.37 -19.46 -4.03
CA THR A 169 13.89 -20.18 -5.20
C THR A 169 13.12 -19.81 -6.48
N THR A 170 11.79 -19.83 -6.44
CA THR A 170 10.97 -19.47 -7.61
C THR A 170 11.18 -18.02 -8.06
N LYS A 171 11.32 -17.08 -7.11
CA LYS A 171 11.65 -15.67 -7.44
C LYS A 171 13.06 -15.53 -8.02
N MET A 172 14.03 -16.25 -7.49
CA MET A 172 15.41 -16.26 -8.01
C MET A 172 15.47 -16.84 -9.43
N GLU A 173 14.76 -17.94 -9.69
CA GLU A 173 14.64 -18.53 -11.02
C GLU A 173 13.96 -17.57 -12.00
N GLN A 174 12.86 -16.92 -11.58
CA GLN A 174 12.18 -15.93 -12.40
C GLN A 174 13.09 -14.74 -12.74
N GLN A 175 13.85 -14.23 -11.78
CA GLN A 175 14.83 -13.16 -12.03
C GLN A 175 15.96 -13.62 -12.96
N THR A 176 16.44 -14.85 -12.81
CA THR A 176 17.47 -15.44 -13.68
C THR A 176 16.97 -15.56 -15.11
N ASN A 177 15.73 -16.00 -15.31
CA ASN A 177 15.13 -16.10 -16.63
C ASN A 177 14.96 -14.73 -17.30
N LEU A 178 14.56 -13.70 -16.55
CA LEU A 178 14.49 -12.33 -17.07
C LEU A 178 15.88 -11.82 -17.49
N LEU A 179 16.92 -12.13 -16.72
CA LEU A 179 18.29 -11.75 -17.06
C LEU A 179 18.76 -12.45 -18.35
N ILE A 180 18.44 -13.74 -18.50
CA ILE A 180 18.74 -14.51 -19.71
C ILE A 180 18.02 -13.91 -20.93
N GLU A 181 16.75 -13.55 -20.80
CA GLU A 181 15.97 -12.95 -21.88
C GLU A 181 16.56 -11.59 -22.31
N ILE A 182 16.91 -10.74 -21.34
CA ILE A 182 17.57 -9.45 -21.62
C ILE A 182 18.90 -9.68 -22.35
N PHE A 183 19.68 -10.66 -21.92
CA PHE A 183 20.96 -10.98 -22.53
C PHE A 183 20.81 -11.50 -23.97
N GLN A 184 19.87 -12.41 -24.21
CA GLN A 184 19.54 -12.91 -25.55
C GLN A 184 19.12 -11.78 -26.48
N LYS A 185 18.20 -10.91 -26.04
CA LYS A 185 17.75 -9.77 -26.84
C LYS A 185 18.86 -8.76 -27.13
N THR A 186 19.78 -8.59 -26.19
CA THR A 186 20.97 -7.75 -26.39
C THR A 186 21.88 -8.33 -27.47
N ILE A 187 22.12 -9.65 -27.45
CA ILE A 187 22.89 -10.34 -28.49
C ILE A 187 22.21 -10.24 -29.85
N GLU A 188 20.91 -10.48 -29.94
CA GLU A 188 20.15 -10.37 -31.18
C GLU A 188 20.27 -8.97 -31.78
N ASN A 189 20.13 -7.92 -30.95
CA ASN A 189 20.29 -6.53 -31.39
C ASN A 189 21.72 -6.25 -31.90
N LEU A 190 22.75 -6.77 -31.21
CA LEU A 190 24.14 -6.61 -31.64
C LEU A 190 24.40 -7.32 -32.98
N VAL A 191 23.88 -8.53 -33.14
CA VAL A 191 23.99 -9.28 -34.40
C VAL A 191 23.28 -8.53 -35.52
N GLN A 192 22.06 -8.05 -35.29
CA GLN A 192 21.30 -7.28 -36.27
C GLN A 192 22.01 -5.97 -36.66
N TYR A 193 22.62 -5.30 -35.70
CA TYR A 193 23.43 -4.11 -35.93
C TYR A 193 24.64 -4.44 -36.84
N LEU A 194 25.39 -5.49 -36.52
CA LEU A 194 26.53 -5.93 -37.33
C LEU A 194 26.11 -6.27 -38.76
N VAL A 195 25.04 -7.05 -38.94
CA VAL A 195 24.50 -7.40 -40.26
C VAL A 195 24.17 -6.15 -41.07
N THR A 196 23.56 -5.14 -40.44
CA THR A 196 23.21 -3.87 -41.10
C THR A 196 24.46 -3.12 -41.55
N VAL A 197 25.49 -3.04 -40.71
CA VAL A 197 26.76 -2.39 -41.05
C VAL A 197 27.45 -3.11 -42.21
N PHE A 198 27.49 -4.44 -42.21
CA PHE A 198 28.10 -5.22 -43.29
C PHE A 198 27.39 -5.03 -44.64
N HIS A 199 26.05 -5.03 -44.66
CA HIS A 199 25.28 -4.75 -45.89
C HIS A 199 25.52 -3.32 -46.41
N GLN A 200 25.68 -2.34 -45.52
CA GLN A 200 26.02 -0.97 -45.92
C GLN A 200 27.44 -0.86 -46.51
N THR A 201 28.37 -1.73 -46.12
CA THR A 201 29.72 -1.78 -46.68
C THR A 201 29.79 -2.49 -48.03
N ASP A 202 28.96 -3.51 -48.28
CA ASP A 202 28.91 -4.22 -49.57
C ASP A 202 28.26 -3.38 -50.70
N LEU A 203 27.34 -2.48 -50.37
CA LEU A 203 26.76 -1.53 -51.34
C LEU A 203 27.68 -0.34 -51.67
N LYS A 204 28.82 -0.18 -50.98
CA LYS A 204 29.79 0.91 -51.19
C LYS A 204 31.12 0.42 -51.77
N LYS A 205 31.09 -0.36 -52.86
CA LYS A 205 32.28 -0.54 -53.71
C LYS A 205 32.40 0.59 -54.75
N SER A 206 33.03 1.69 -54.32
CA SER A 206 33.91 2.64 -55.06
C SER A 206 33.31 3.53 -56.19
N PRO A 207 33.80 4.77 -56.48
CA PRO A 207 35.18 5.23 -56.29
C PRO A 207 35.42 6.65 -55.70
N ASN A 208 36.60 6.82 -55.08
CA ASN A 208 37.39 8.04 -54.91
C ASN A 208 36.76 9.29 -54.22
N ARG A 209 37.15 9.56 -52.96
CA ARG A 209 37.88 10.80 -52.55
C ARG A 209 38.00 10.92 -51.02
N LYS A 210 39.23 11.21 -50.57
CA LYS A 210 39.67 11.81 -49.30
C LYS A 210 39.15 11.18 -48.00
N ARG A 211 40.06 10.52 -47.29
CA ARG A 211 39.91 10.18 -45.87
C ARG A 211 39.62 11.44 -45.07
N GLN A 212 38.38 11.62 -44.63
CA GLN A 212 38.07 12.49 -43.51
C GLN A 212 37.84 11.58 -42.31
N MET A 213 38.64 11.79 -41.26
CA MET A 213 38.59 10.99 -40.04
C MET A 213 37.23 11.22 -39.38
N ILE A 214 36.39 10.19 -39.40
CA ILE A 214 35.15 10.18 -38.62
C ILE A 214 35.58 9.86 -37.19
N ASN A 215 35.53 10.86 -36.32
CA ASN A 215 35.66 10.67 -34.88
C ASN A 215 34.45 9.86 -34.39
N LEU A 216 34.62 8.54 -34.31
CA LEU A 216 33.72 7.65 -33.58
C LEU A 216 33.95 7.91 -32.09
N VAL A 217 33.17 8.82 -31.50
CA VAL A 217 33.04 8.89 -30.05
C VAL A 217 32.11 7.75 -29.63
N PRO A 218 32.57 6.77 -28.83
CA PRO A 218 31.69 5.76 -28.28
C PRO A 218 30.72 6.41 -27.28
N PRO A 219 29.47 5.94 -27.15
CA PRO A 219 28.62 6.38 -26.06
C PRO A 219 29.29 6.02 -24.73
N THR A 220 29.48 7.02 -23.87
CA THR A 220 30.06 6.87 -22.53
C THR A 220 29.17 5.96 -21.70
N ILE A 221 29.62 4.73 -21.47
CA ILE A 221 29.08 3.86 -20.42
C ILE A 221 29.71 4.38 -19.13
N ASN A 222 28.94 5.07 -18.30
CA ASN A 222 29.40 5.39 -16.93
C ASN A 222 29.70 4.07 -16.21
N PRO A 223 30.93 3.88 -15.69
CA PRO A 223 31.22 2.74 -14.83
C PRO A 223 30.34 2.85 -13.59
N MET A 224 29.60 1.78 -13.31
CA MET A 224 28.87 1.63 -12.06
C MET A 224 29.91 1.57 -10.93
N GLN A 225 30.05 2.65 -10.18
CA GLN A 225 30.98 2.77 -9.06
C GLN A 225 30.44 1.92 -7.90
N TRP A 226 31.16 0.84 -7.57
CA TRP A 226 30.89 0.02 -6.40
C TRP A 226 31.70 0.60 -5.24
N ASP A 227 31.05 1.33 -4.32
CA ASP A 227 31.66 1.68 -3.04
C ASP A 227 31.66 0.44 -2.13
N ALA A 228 32.69 -0.39 -2.26
CA ALA A 228 33.01 -1.44 -1.30
C ALA A 228 33.91 -0.82 -0.20
N GLY A 229 33.29 -0.13 0.75
CA GLY A 229 33.95 0.33 1.98
C GLY A 229 34.19 -0.83 2.95
N GLY A 230 35.18 -1.67 2.67
CA GLY A 230 35.72 -2.69 3.56
C GLY A 230 37.07 -2.26 4.12
N SER A 231 37.11 -2.11 5.44
CA SER A 231 38.28 -1.89 6.29
C SER A 231 39.48 -2.79 5.99
N ASN A 232 40.70 -2.23 6.06
CA ASN A 232 41.83 -2.92 6.68
C ASN A 232 42.88 -1.95 7.24
N THR A 233 43.37 -2.36 8.39
CA THR A 233 44.48 -1.85 9.21
C THR A 233 45.81 -1.74 8.45
N SER A 234 46.63 -0.76 8.83
CA SER A 234 48.07 -0.87 9.18
C SER A 234 48.80 0.48 9.09
N ASN A 235 48.86 1.20 10.22
CA ASN A 235 50.07 1.64 10.93
C ASN A 235 49.70 2.58 12.08
#